data_AF-A0A1S6IYR6-F1
#
_entry.id   AF-A0A1S6IYR6-F1
#
_cell.length_a   1.000
_cell.length_b   1.000
_cell.length_c   1.000
_cell.angle_alpha   90.00
_cell.angle_beta   90.00
_cell.angle_gamma   90.00
#
_symmetry.space_group_name_H-M   'P 1'
#
loop_
_entity.id
_entity.type
_entity.pdbx_description
1 polymer ?
#
loop_
_entity_poly.entity_id
_entity_poly.type
_entity_poly.pdbx_seq_one_letter_code
_entity_poly.pdbx_strand_id
1 'polypeptide(L)' 'MTCYLKNLTPVLKKAGLTKLSPAERKAVDHTIRALTGAKGKCPEVWPLVKAWLAEPGHEELLVKEITEIRDRVEPCP' A
#
# COMPACT_ATOMS: atom_id res chain seq x y z
N MET A 1 -5.52 -0.49 -13.16
CA MET A 1 -6.50 -1.26 -12.37
C MET A 1 -5.80 -1.86 -11.15
N THR A 2 -5.99 -1.24 -9.99
CA THR A 2 -5.42 -1.63 -8.69
C THR A 2 -6.29 -2.71 -8.03
N CYS A 3 -6.27 -3.92 -8.60
CA CYS A 3 -7.09 -5.04 -8.16
C CYS A 3 -6.82 -5.45 -6.69
N TYR A 4 -5.58 -5.35 -6.21
CA TYR A 4 -5.18 -5.86 -4.90
C TYR A 4 -5.29 -4.82 -3.77
N LEU A 5 -5.29 -3.51 -4.09
CA LEU A 5 -5.51 -2.45 -3.07
C LEU A 5 -6.86 -2.61 -2.36
N LYS A 6 -7.86 -3.22 -3.02
CA LYS A 6 -9.15 -3.55 -2.39
C LYS A 6 -8.99 -4.51 -1.20
N ASN A 7 -8.06 -5.45 -1.27
CA ASN A 7 -7.77 -6.37 -0.17
C ASN A 7 -7.00 -5.69 0.97
N LEU A 8 -6.35 -4.57 0.69
CA LEU A 8 -5.60 -3.76 1.66
C LEU A 8 -6.43 -2.69 2.34
N THR A 9 -7.73 -2.60 2.04
CA THR A 9 -8.68 -1.69 2.71
C THR A 9 -8.54 -1.66 4.24
N PRO A 10 -8.41 -2.80 4.97
CA PRO A 10 -8.22 -2.75 6.42
C PRO A 10 -6.92 -2.08 6.85
N VAL A 11 -5.80 -2.34 6.14
CA VAL A 11 -4.48 -1.73 6.40
C VAL A 11 -4.54 -0.22 6.11
N LEU A 12 -5.14 0.16 4.99
CA LEU A 12 -5.35 1.55 4.61
C LEU A 12 -6.19 2.31 5.64
N LYS A 13 -7.25 1.67 6.14
CA LYS A 13 -8.10 2.24 7.19
C LYS A 13 -7.34 2.41 8.50
N LYS A 14 -6.44 1.48 8.88
CA LYS A 14 -5.53 1.64 10.02
C LYS A 14 -4.59 2.84 9.84
N ALA A 15 -4.11 3.07 8.62
CA ALA A 15 -3.29 4.24 8.27
C ALA A 15 -4.10 5.56 8.16
N GLY A 16 -5.42 5.53 8.36
CA GLY A 16 -6.30 6.68 8.22
C GLY A 16 -6.70 7.02 6.78
N LEU A 17 -6.34 6.18 5.80
CA LEU A 17 -6.72 6.33 4.40
C LEU A 17 -8.02 5.58 4.12
N THR A 18 -9.15 6.26 4.32
CA THR A 18 -10.48 5.72 4.02
C THR A 18 -10.87 5.85 2.55
N LYS A 19 -10.36 6.87 1.85
CA LYS A 19 -10.52 7.06 0.41
C LYS A 19 -9.17 7.44 -0.19
N LEU A 20 -8.59 6.54 -0.97
CA LEU A 20 -7.37 6.82 -1.72
C LEU A 20 -7.70 7.65 -2.97
N SER A 21 -7.11 8.84 -3.04
CA SER A 21 -7.02 9.68 -4.24
C SER A 21 -6.17 8.99 -5.32
N PRO A 22 -6.27 9.40 -6.59
CA PRO A 22 -5.47 8.82 -7.67
C PRO A 22 -3.96 8.87 -7.39
N ALA A 23 -3.48 9.99 -6.81
CA ALA A 23 -2.09 10.18 -6.41
C ALA A 23 -1.68 9.20 -5.31
N GLU A 24 -2.48 9.11 -4.24
CA GLU A 24 -2.24 8.19 -3.12
C GLU A 24 -2.28 6.73 -3.56
N ARG A 25 -3.22 6.34 -4.44
CA ARG A 25 -3.24 4.97 -5.00
C ARG A 25 -1.95 4.63 -5.72
N LYS A 26 -1.40 5.59 -6.48
CA LYS A 26 -0.15 5.39 -7.21
C LYS A 26 1.03 5.31 -6.25
N ALA A 27 1.08 6.18 -5.25
CA ALA A 27 2.13 6.18 -4.23
C ALA A 27 2.12 4.87 -3.43
N VAL A 28 0.95 4.45 -2.93
CA VAL A 28 0.79 3.20 -2.18
C VAL A 28 1.13 1.98 -3.04
N ASP A 29 0.68 1.91 -4.31
CA ASP A 29 1.06 0.82 -5.22
C ASP A 29 2.59 0.77 -5.43
N HIS A 30 3.23 1.91 -5.64
CA HIS A 30 4.69 1.99 -5.77
C HIS A 30 5.42 1.52 -4.51
N THR A 31 4.98 1.98 -3.34
CA THR A 31 5.59 1.61 -2.06
C THR A 31 5.43 0.12 -1.79
N ILE A 32 4.25 -0.45 -2.02
CA ILE A 32 4.03 -1.89 -1.85
C ILE A 32 4.95 -2.67 -2.78
N ARG A 33 5.05 -2.28 -4.05
CA ARG A 33 5.96 -2.94 -5.00
C ARG A 33 7.43 -2.78 -4.61
N ALA A 34 7.81 -1.64 -4.03
CA ALA A 34 9.17 -1.39 -3.56
C ALA A 34 9.52 -2.26 -2.35
N LEU A 35 8.61 -2.35 -1.36
CA LEU A 35 8.80 -3.14 -0.14
C LEU A 35 8.79 -4.66 -0.42
N THR A 36 7.85 -5.11 -1.25
CA THR A 36 7.67 -6.53 -1.55
C THR A 36 8.57 -7.03 -2.68
N GLY A 37 9.23 -6.11 -3.40
CA GLY A 37 9.98 -6.43 -4.62
C GLY A 37 9.09 -6.96 -5.77
N ALA A 38 7.77 -6.90 -5.62
CA ALA A 38 6.84 -7.50 -6.57
C ALA A 38 6.83 -6.77 -7.91
N LYS A 39 7.07 -7.53 -8.99
CA LYS A 39 7.05 -7.04 -10.37
C LYS A 39 5.97 -7.81 -11.15
N GLY A 40 5.43 -7.18 -12.19
CA GLY A 40 4.44 -7.80 -13.08
C GLY A 40 3.01 -7.31 -12.85
N LYS A 41 2.05 -8.13 -13.30
CA LYS A 41 0.63 -7.77 -13.32
C LYS A 41 0.00 -8.01 -11.95
N CYS A 42 -1.12 -7.32 -11.76
CA CYS A 42 -1.93 -7.34 -10.55
C CYS A 42 -2.21 -8.75 -9.93
N PRO A 43 -2.58 -9.80 -10.70
CA PRO A 43 -2.77 -11.15 -10.15
C PRO A 43 -1.48 -11.85 -9.72
N GLU A 44 -0.32 -11.45 -10.24
CA GLU A 44 0.99 -11.99 -9.88
C GLU A 44 1.56 -11.28 -8.64
N VAL A 45 1.26 -9.98 -8.51
CA VAL A 45 1.71 -9.14 -7.38
C VAL A 45 0.98 -9.51 -6.09
N TRP A 46 -0.34 -9.76 -6.14
CA TRP A 46 -1.11 -10.05 -4.93
C TRP A 46 -0.60 -11.22 -4.06
N PRO A 47 -0.29 -12.41 -4.60
CA PRO A 47 0.22 -13.51 -3.77
C PRO A 47 1.56 -13.17 -3.12
N LEU A 48 2.44 -12.41 -3.78
CA LEU A 48 3.71 -11.94 -3.22
C LEU A 48 3.47 -10.96 -2.07
N VAL A 49 2.58 -9.99 -2.27
CA VAL A 49 2.20 -9.02 -1.24
C VAL A 49 1.54 -9.73 -0.05
N LYS A 50 0.68 -10.71 -0.31
CA LYS A 50 0.02 -11.49 0.73
C LYS A 50 1.01 -12.33 1.54
N ALA A 51 1.97 -12.97 0.88
CA ALA A 51 3.04 -13.72 1.55
C ALA A 51 3.91 -12.79 2.40
N TRP A 52 4.25 -11.62 1.87
CA TRP A 52 4.99 -10.60 2.62
C TRP A 52 4.19 -10.11 3.84
N LEU A 53 2.88 -9.88 3.72
CA LEU A 53 2.01 -9.50 4.84
C LEU A 53 1.76 -10.61 5.86
N ALA A 54 2.01 -11.86 5.51
CA ALA A 54 1.89 -12.98 6.44
C ALA A 54 3.03 -12.98 7.48
N GLU A 55 4.15 -12.31 7.19
CA GLU A 55 5.24 -12.16 8.13
C GLU A 55 4.87 -11.17 9.25
N PRO A 56 5.19 -11.50 10.51
CA PRO A 56 4.91 -10.63 11.64
C PRO A 56 5.68 -9.30 11.53
N GLY A 57 4.98 -8.18 11.75
CA GLY A 57 5.55 -6.82 11.71
C GLY A 57 5.54 -6.15 10.34
N HIS A 58 5.35 -6.89 9.25
CA HIS A 58 5.25 -6.31 7.90
C HIS A 58 3.96 -5.51 7.69
N GLU A 59 2.84 -5.94 8.27
CA GLU A 59 1.61 -5.14 8.25
C GLU A 59 1.81 -3.77 8.92
N GLU A 60 2.45 -3.74 10.09
CA GLU A 60 2.73 -2.50 10.82
C GLU A 60 3.69 -1.59 10.07
N LEU A 61 4.72 -2.17 9.44
CA LEU A 61 5.65 -1.43 8.57
C LEU A 61 4.90 -0.80 7.40
N LEU A 62 4.00 -1.57 6.76
CA LEU A 62 3.19 -1.05 5.66
C LEU A 62 2.23 0.06 6.12
N VAL A 63 1.59 -0.08 7.28
CA VAL A 63 0.76 1.00 7.85
C VAL A 63 1.60 2.26 8.07
N LYS A 64 2.79 2.13 8.65
CA LYS A 64 3.69 3.25 8.92
C LYS A 64 4.10 3.97 7.63
N GLU A 65 4.57 3.23 6.63
CA GLU A 65 4.95 3.79 5.33
C GLU A 65 3.77 4.48 4.64
N ILE A 66 2.58 3.89 4.69
CA ILE A 66 1.37 4.49 4.11
C ILE A 66 0.98 5.78 4.86
N THR A 67 1.12 5.82 6.19
CA THR A 67 0.89 7.02 6.99
C THR A 67 1.90 8.12 6.65
N GLU A 68 3.17 7.80 6.43
CA GLU A 68 4.18 8.76 5.97
C GLU A 68 3.88 9.27 4.55
N ILE A 69 3.39 8.43 3.64
CA ILE A 69 2.95 8.86 2.31
C ILE A 69 1.81 9.87 2.42
N ARG A 70 0.84 9.65 3.30
CA ARG A 70 -0.25 10.61 3.53
C ARG A 70 0.30 11.98 3.92
N ASP A 71 1.22 12.00 4.89
CA ASP A 71 1.85 13.23 5.38
C ASP A 71 2.64 13.96 4.29
N ARG A 72 3.32 13.21 3.41
CA ARG A 72 4.08 13.77 2.27
C ARG A 72 3.23 14.17 1.06
N VAL A 73 2.00 13.67 0.96
CA VAL A 73 1.09 13.92 -0.18
C VAL A 73 0.10 15.05 0.13
N GLU A 74 0.05 15.56 1.37
CA GLU A 74 -0.54 16.88 1.63
C GLU A 74 0.33 18.00 1.01
N PRO A 75 -0.28 18.97 0.30
CA PRO A 75 0.40 19.80 -0.68
C PRO A 75 1.27 20.89 -0.04
N CYS A 76 2.40 21.17 -0.69
CA CYS A 76 3.04 22.49 -0.63
C CYS A 76 2.00 23.59 -0.92
N PRO A 77 2.08 24.74 -0.21
CA PRO A 77 1.09 25.83 -0.24
C PRO A 77 0.88 26.46 -1.62
#